data_AF-W7YB97-F1
#
_entry.id   AF-W7YB97-F1
#
_cell.length_a   1.000
_cell.length_b   1.000
_cell.length_c   1.000
_cell.angle_alpha   90.00
_cell.angle_beta   90.00
_cell.angle_gamma   90.00
#
_symmetry.space_group_name_H-M   'P 1'
#
loop_
_entity.id
_entity.type
_entity.pdbx_description
1 polymer ?
#
loop_
_entity_poly.entity_id
_entity_poly.type
_entity_poly.pdbx_seq_one_letter_code
_entity_poly.pdbx_strand_id
1 'polypeptide(L)'
;METMKKRLPYAFAHALCMFIYIGMYVAGYIMIDILHLRISFGTMVVTLIPLVFWILLMLNFYKNLASMSKAFLISSIIIGIFICSISWVKLGYNEWKSHFDYDRWVSNHEQRSYMVASLLEQHELKGRSHEEVLALLGAPDTLATSQEPQSTYVYGMGRAGLG
;
A
#
# COMPACT_ATOMS: atom_id res chain seq x y z
N MET A 1 -16.44 -42.94 17.52
CA MET A 1 -16.84 -42.51 16.16
C MET A 1 -17.67 -41.21 16.17
N GLU A 2 -18.52 -41.00 17.17
CA GLU A 2 -19.37 -39.81 17.31
C GLU A 2 -18.60 -38.50 17.57
N THR A 3 -17.47 -38.56 18.28
CA THR A 3 -16.58 -37.42 18.54
C THR A 3 -15.81 -36.93 17.31
N MET A 4 -15.57 -37.79 16.31
CA MET A 4 -14.92 -37.41 15.05
C MET A 4 -15.90 -36.69 14.10
N LYS A 5 -17.18 -37.11 14.06
CA LYS A 5 -18.22 -36.46 13.22
C LYS A 5 -18.47 -34.99 13.60
N LYS A 6 -18.36 -34.65 14.89
CA LYS A 6 -18.49 -33.25 15.34
C LYS A 6 -17.28 -32.38 15.01
N ARG A 7 -16.08 -32.92 14.81
CA ARG A 7 -14.84 -32.13 14.57
C ARG A 7 -14.66 -31.68 13.11
N LEU A 8 -15.14 -32.47 12.15
CA LEU A 8 -15.06 -32.16 10.71
C LEU A 8 -15.74 -30.83 10.29
N PRO A 9 -16.97 -30.51 10.74
CA PRO A 9 -17.62 -29.25 10.36
C PRO A 9 -16.93 -28.01 10.93
N TYR A 10 -16.26 -28.12 12.08
CA TYR A 10 -15.55 -26.99 12.70
C TYR A 10 -14.21 -26.71 12.03
N ALA A 11 -13.47 -27.74 11.63
CA ALA A 11 -12.25 -27.57 10.84
C ALA A 11 -12.58 -26.92 9.48
N PHE A 12 -13.67 -27.34 8.84
CA PHE A 12 -14.17 -26.73 7.61
C PHE A 12 -14.59 -25.27 7.80
N ALA A 13 -15.36 -24.97 8.86
CA ALA A 13 -15.76 -23.59 9.17
C ALA A 13 -14.56 -22.68 9.42
N HIS A 14 -13.57 -23.14 10.18
CA HIS A 14 -12.33 -22.39 10.41
C HIS A 14 -11.57 -22.12 9.10
N ALA A 15 -11.40 -23.15 8.26
CA ALA A 15 -10.74 -23.01 6.97
C ALA A 15 -11.47 -22.01 6.05
N LEU A 16 -12.80 -22.05 6.02
CA LEU A 16 -13.63 -21.11 5.28
C LEU A 16 -13.45 -19.67 5.79
N CYS A 17 -13.47 -19.46 7.11
CA CYS A 17 -13.22 -18.14 7.69
C CYS A 17 -11.82 -17.63 7.36
N MET A 18 -10.80 -18.51 7.38
CA MET A 18 -9.43 -18.15 7.01
C MET A 18 -9.32 -17.76 5.53
N PHE A 19 -10.03 -18.49 4.66
CA PHE A 19 -10.08 -18.16 3.24
C PHE A 19 -10.71 -16.78 2.99
N ILE A 20 -11.83 -16.49 3.66
CA ILE A 20 -12.48 -15.17 3.58
C ILE A 20 -11.54 -14.08 4.09
N TYR A 21 -10.87 -14.31 5.22
CA TYR A 21 -9.89 -13.38 5.79
C TYR A 21 -8.75 -13.05 4.81
N ILE A 22 -8.15 -14.07 4.20
CA ILE A 22 -7.10 -13.89 3.18
C ILE A 22 -7.66 -13.11 1.99
N GLY A 23 -8.87 -13.47 1.52
CA GLY A 23 -9.54 -12.77 0.42
C GLY A 23 -9.77 -11.28 0.70
N MET A 24 -10.16 -10.92 1.92
CA MET A 24 -10.31 -9.52 2.33
C MET A 24 -8.97 -8.76 2.25
N TYR A 25 -7.86 -9.36 2.70
CA TYR A 25 -6.55 -8.72 2.61
C TYR A 25 -6.01 -8.64 1.18
N VAL A 26 -6.29 -9.63 0.34
CA VAL A 26 -5.95 -9.58 -1.09
C VAL A 26 -6.73 -8.47 -1.79
N ALA A 27 -8.03 -8.38 -1.57
CA ALA A 27 -8.87 -7.30 -2.12
C ALA A 27 -8.39 -5.92 -1.64
N GLY A 28 -8.07 -5.79 -0.34
CA GLY A 28 -7.50 -4.58 0.22
C GLY A 28 -6.15 -4.21 -0.39
N TYR A 29 -5.26 -5.18 -0.62
CA TYR A 29 -3.97 -4.97 -1.28
C TYR A 29 -4.15 -4.43 -2.71
N ILE A 30 -5.04 -5.04 -3.50
CA ILE A 30 -5.35 -4.59 -4.86
C ILE A 30 -5.92 -3.16 -4.84
N MET A 31 -6.82 -2.87 -3.89
CA MET A 31 -7.39 -1.53 -3.75
C MET A 31 -6.32 -0.47 -3.38
N ILE A 32 -5.40 -0.81 -2.47
CA ILE A 32 -4.27 0.07 -2.12
C ILE A 32 -3.39 0.35 -3.34
N ASP A 33 -3.19 -0.65 -4.20
CA ASP A 33 -2.37 -0.52 -5.40
C ASP A 33 -3.04 0.36 -6.47
N ILE A 34 -4.29 0.04 -6.85
CA ILE A 34 -5.04 0.77 -7.88
C ILE A 34 -5.29 2.23 -7.49
N LEU A 35 -5.64 2.48 -6.22
CA LEU A 35 -5.94 3.82 -5.73
C LEU A 35 -4.70 4.57 -5.24
N HIS A 36 -3.51 3.95 -5.33
CA HIS A 36 -2.25 4.46 -4.78
C HIS A 36 -2.41 5.00 -3.34
N LEU A 37 -3.17 4.29 -2.50
CA LEU A 37 -3.44 4.72 -1.14
C LEU A 37 -2.13 4.85 -0.37
N ARG A 38 -2.03 5.94 0.38
CA ARG A 38 -0.88 6.29 1.19
C ARG A 38 -1.14 5.98 2.66
N ILE A 39 -0.05 6.00 3.43
CA ILE A 39 -0.15 5.77 4.86
C ILE A 39 -0.86 6.97 5.51
N SER A 40 -1.92 6.69 6.26
CA SER A 40 -2.69 7.68 6.99
C SER A 40 -3.33 7.00 8.18
N PHE A 41 -3.77 7.78 9.17
CA PHE A 41 -4.50 7.22 10.31
C PHE A 41 -5.73 6.41 9.85
N GLY A 42 -6.47 6.92 8.85
CA GLY A 42 -7.65 6.23 8.30
C GLY A 42 -7.30 4.89 7.64
N THR A 43 -6.29 4.86 6.78
CA THR A 43 -5.87 3.63 6.09
C THR A 43 -5.29 2.59 7.06
N MET A 44 -4.57 3.03 8.09
CA MET A 44 -4.12 2.15 9.19
C MET A 44 -5.29 1.53 9.95
N VAL A 45 -6.30 2.32 10.33
CA VAL A 45 -7.47 1.81 11.07
C VAL A 45 -8.25 0.82 10.21
N VAL A 46 -8.53 1.16 8.94
CA VAL A 46 -9.30 0.30 8.04
C VAL A 46 -8.60 -1.05 7.82
N THR A 47 -7.28 -1.05 7.66
CA THR A 47 -6.51 -2.30 7.46
C THR A 47 -6.46 -3.19 8.71
N LEU A 48 -6.74 -2.67 9.90
CA LEU A 48 -6.82 -3.44 11.14
C LEU A 48 -8.20 -4.09 11.37
N ILE A 49 -9.28 -3.58 10.76
CA ILE A 49 -10.64 -4.10 10.97
C ILE A 49 -10.74 -5.61 10.69
N PRO A 50 -10.23 -6.15 9.56
CA PRO A 50 -10.32 -7.58 9.28
C PRO A 50 -9.52 -8.41 10.30
N LEU A 51 -8.35 -7.92 10.75
CA LEU A 51 -7.54 -8.57 11.79
C LEU A 51 -8.26 -8.64 13.13
N VAL A 52 -8.85 -7.52 13.58
CA VAL A 52 -9.61 -7.49 14.84
C VAL A 52 -10.78 -8.46 14.77
N PHE A 53 -11.54 -8.44 13.68
CA PHE A 53 -12.63 -9.39 13.45
C PHE A 53 -12.16 -10.85 13.49
N TRP A 54 -11.04 -11.16 12.82
CA TRP A 54 -10.43 -12.48 12.83
C TRP A 54 -10.03 -12.94 14.24
N ILE A 55 -9.37 -12.08 15.02
CA ILE A 55 -8.96 -12.40 16.40
C ILE A 55 -10.18 -12.70 17.26
N LEU A 56 -11.25 -11.90 17.18
CA LEU A 56 -12.49 -12.12 17.93
C LEU A 56 -13.13 -13.48 17.58
N LEU A 57 -13.14 -13.83 16.29
CA LEU A 57 -13.66 -15.10 15.80
C LEU A 57 -12.83 -16.29 16.31
N MET A 58 -11.50 -16.16 16.32
CA MET A 58 -10.59 -17.16 16.86
C MET A 58 -10.75 -17.36 18.37
N LEU A 59 -10.93 -16.28 19.14
CA LEU A 59 -11.21 -16.34 20.57
C LEU A 59 -12.58 -17.01 20.85
N ASN A 60 -13.57 -16.74 20.01
CA ASN A 60 -14.88 -17.38 20.09
C ASN A 60 -14.79 -18.89 19.86
N PHE A 61 -14.05 -19.32 18.84
CA PHE A 61 -13.81 -20.75 18.59
C PHE A 61 -13.08 -21.45 19.74
N TYR A 62 -12.06 -20.79 20.31
CA TYR A 62 -11.34 -21.33 21.45
C TYR A 62 -12.24 -21.52 22.69
N LYS A 63 -13.07 -20.52 23.01
CA LYS A 63 -13.94 -20.55 24.20
C LYS A 63 -15.14 -21.48 24.05
N ASN A 64 -15.85 -21.40 22.93
CA ASN A 64 -17.19 -21.98 22.81
C ASN A 64 -17.21 -23.33 22.08
N LEU A 65 -16.23 -23.60 21.22
CA LEU A 65 -16.19 -24.83 20.42
C LEU A 65 -15.21 -25.87 20.95
N ALA A 66 -14.35 -25.51 21.91
CA ALA A 66 -13.38 -26.37 22.60
C ALA A 66 -12.57 -27.31 21.67
N SER A 67 -12.49 -27.00 20.37
CA SER A 67 -11.89 -27.87 19.36
C SER A 67 -10.45 -27.49 19.02
N MET A 68 -9.94 -26.41 19.60
CA MET A 68 -8.66 -25.80 19.22
C MET A 68 -7.69 -25.76 20.39
N SER A 69 -6.46 -26.19 20.15
CA SER A 69 -5.38 -26.07 21.13
C SER A 69 -4.92 -24.61 21.25
N LYS A 70 -4.38 -24.24 22.40
CA LYS A 70 -3.80 -22.91 22.63
C LYS A 70 -2.68 -22.59 21.63
N ALA A 71 -1.86 -23.59 21.28
CA ALA A 71 -0.78 -23.45 20.31
C ALA A 71 -1.33 -23.09 18.91
N PHE A 72 -2.41 -23.75 18.48
CA PHE A 72 -3.05 -23.45 17.20
C PHE A 72 -3.68 -22.03 17.20
N LEU A 73 -4.34 -21.63 18.28
CA LEU A 73 -4.87 -20.26 18.41
C LEU A 73 -3.77 -19.21 18.22
N ILE A 74 -2.65 -19.38 18.93
CA ILE A 74 -1.51 -18.46 18.87
C ILE A 74 -0.93 -18.41 17.45
N SER A 75 -0.69 -19.57 16.83
CA SER A 75 -0.12 -19.60 15.47
C SER A 75 -1.05 -18.95 14.45
N SER A 76 -2.36 -19.16 14.52
CA SER A 76 -3.33 -18.51 13.64
C SER A 76 -3.39 -16.98 13.82
N ILE A 77 -3.25 -16.47 15.04
CA ILE A 77 -3.18 -15.03 15.29
C ILE A 77 -1.88 -14.45 14.71
N ILE A 78 -0.74 -15.12 14.91
CA ILE A 78 0.55 -14.69 14.35
C ILE A 78 0.49 -14.63 12.82
N ILE A 79 -0.06 -15.66 12.17
CA ILE A 79 -0.27 -15.68 10.72
C ILE A 79 -1.18 -14.52 10.28
N GLY A 80 -2.25 -14.26 11.03
CA GLY A 80 -3.15 -13.13 10.76
C GLY A 80 -2.41 -11.80 10.79
N ILE A 81 -1.63 -11.55 11.84
CA ILE A 81 -0.80 -10.33 11.98
C ILE A 81 0.20 -10.22 10.84
N PHE A 82 0.86 -11.32 10.46
CA PHE A 82 1.78 -11.34 9.33
C PHE A 82 1.10 -10.98 8.01
N ILE A 83 -0.11 -11.46 7.74
CA ILE A 83 -0.88 -11.07 6.54
C ILE A 83 -1.22 -9.57 6.58
N CYS A 84 -1.62 -9.05 7.75
CA CYS A 84 -1.94 -7.63 7.91
C CYS A 84 -0.72 -6.72 7.65
N SER A 85 0.47 -7.13 8.08
CA SER A 85 1.68 -6.32 7.91
C SER A 85 2.06 -6.11 6.44
N ILE A 86 1.69 -7.05 5.55
CA ILE A 86 1.90 -6.91 4.10
C ILE A 86 1.19 -5.66 3.55
N SER A 87 -0.04 -5.38 3.98
CA SER A 87 -0.77 -4.17 3.58
C SER A 87 -0.08 -2.90 4.06
N TRP A 88 0.51 -2.93 5.26
CA TRP A 88 1.25 -1.78 5.80
C TRP A 88 2.55 -1.53 5.05
N VAL A 89 3.27 -2.60 4.70
CA VAL A 89 4.46 -2.49 3.83
C VAL A 89 4.09 -1.85 2.50
N LYS A 90 2.95 -2.24 1.90
CA LYS A 90 2.48 -1.66 0.64
C LYS A 90 2.10 -0.18 0.78
N LEU A 91 1.38 0.18 1.83
CA LEU A 91 1.06 1.59 2.14
C LEU A 91 2.33 2.43 2.34
N GLY A 92 3.31 1.91 3.08
CA GLY A 92 4.59 2.56 3.29
C GLY A 92 5.41 2.70 2.00
N TYR A 93 5.37 1.69 1.12
CA TYR A 93 5.99 1.77 -0.19
C TYR A 93 5.36 2.86 -1.06
N ASN A 94 4.03 2.96 -1.07
CA ASN A 94 3.32 4.02 -1.79
C ASN A 94 3.66 5.42 -1.24
N GLU A 95 3.75 5.56 0.08
CA GLU A 95 4.19 6.81 0.73
C GLU A 95 5.58 7.21 0.27
N TRP A 96 6.55 6.30 0.40
CA TRP A 96 7.94 6.52 -0.02
C TRP A 96 8.02 6.90 -1.50
N LYS A 97 7.29 6.19 -2.36
CA LYS A 97 7.26 6.46 -3.81
C LYS A 97 6.67 7.84 -4.14
N SER A 98 5.76 8.34 -3.31
CA SER A 98 5.11 9.64 -3.52
C SER A 98 5.91 10.83 -3.00
N HIS A 99 6.90 10.60 -2.13
CA HIS A 99 7.73 11.66 -1.59
C HIS A 99 8.70 12.18 -2.65
N PHE A 100 8.83 13.51 -2.76
CA PHE A 100 9.80 14.09 -3.68
C PHE A 100 11.23 13.80 -3.21
N ASP A 101 12.04 13.33 -4.15
CA ASP A 101 13.43 12.98 -3.93
C ASP A 101 14.18 13.32 -5.21
N TYR A 102 15.16 14.22 -5.10
CA TYR A 102 15.88 14.74 -6.24
C TYR A 102 16.58 13.64 -7.04
N ASP A 103 17.27 12.72 -6.35
CA ASP A 103 18.04 11.67 -7.00
C ASP A 103 17.12 10.72 -7.78
N ARG A 104 15.98 10.32 -7.21
CA ARG A 104 14.96 9.55 -7.95
C ARG A 104 14.33 10.35 -9.07
N TRP A 105 14.08 11.64 -8.86
CA TRP A 105 13.49 12.51 -9.86
C TRP A 105 14.38 12.59 -11.11
N VAL A 106 15.69 12.79 -10.94
CA VAL A 106 16.60 12.90 -12.09
C VAL A 106 16.98 11.54 -12.69
N SER A 107 17.01 10.46 -11.90
CA SER A 107 17.43 9.13 -12.38
C SER A 107 16.30 8.25 -12.90
N ASN A 108 15.05 8.49 -12.49
CA ASN A 108 13.92 7.62 -12.80
C ASN A 108 12.69 8.41 -13.27
N HIS A 109 12.69 8.74 -14.56
CA HIS A 109 11.66 9.58 -15.17
C HIS A 109 10.25 8.95 -15.08
N GLU A 110 10.18 7.61 -15.08
CA GLU A 110 8.91 6.86 -14.97
C GLU A 110 8.21 7.03 -13.61
N GLN A 111 8.94 7.45 -12.58
CA GLN A 111 8.40 7.63 -11.24
C GLN A 111 8.07 9.09 -10.88
N ARG A 112 8.40 10.05 -11.76
CA ARG A 112 8.21 11.49 -11.49
C ARG A 112 6.76 11.84 -11.19
N SER A 113 5.80 11.26 -11.92
CA SER A 113 4.36 11.49 -11.71
C SER A 113 3.90 11.24 -10.26
N TYR A 114 4.49 10.26 -9.56
CA TYR A 114 4.14 9.96 -8.18
C TYR A 114 4.62 11.04 -7.21
N MET A 115 5.68 11.77 -7.56
CA MET A 115 6.35 12.75 -6.70
C MET A 115 5.87 14.19 -6.89
N VAL A 116 5.14 14.49 -7.98
CA VAL A 116 4.72 15.86 -8.34
C VAL A 116 3.94 16.54 -7.21
N ALA A 117 3.01 15.83 -6.57
CA ALA A 117 2.23 16.41 -5.48
C ALA A 117 3.12 16.84 -4.31
N SER A 118 4.05 15.97 -3.88
CA SER A 118 5.01 16.28 -2.81
C SER A 118 5.99 17.39 -3.20
N LEU A 119 6.42 17.43 -4.46
CA LEU A 119 7.28 18.50 -4.99
C LEU A 119 6.59 19.86 -4.85
N LEU A 120 5.35 19.97 -5.33
CA LEU A 120 4.60 21.23 -5.33
C LEU A 120 4.16 21.68 -3.93
N GLU A 121 3.99 20.73 -3.00
CA GLU A 121 3.71 21.03 -1.59
C GLU A 121 4.95 21.60 -0.88
N GLN A 122 6.13 21.06 -1.15
CA GLN A 122 7.38 21.44 -0.48
C GLN A 122 8.08 22.64 -1.14
N HIS A 123 7.88 22.82 -2.45
CA HIS A 123 8.60 23.80 -3.25
C HIS A 123 7.64 24.60 -4.13
N GLU A 124 7.39 25.85 -3.76
CA GLU A 124 6.68 26.78 -4.62
C GLU A 124 7.55 27.11 -5.84
N LEU A 125 7.11 26.68 -7.03
CA LEU A 125 7.80 26.96 -8.30
C LEU A 125 7.47 28.35 -8.84
N LYS A 126 6.32 28.91 -8.46
CA LYS A 126 5.88 30.23 -8.92
C LYS A 126 6.79 31.32 -8.35
N GLY A 127 7.24 32.22 -9.22
CA GLY A 127 8.13 33.33 -8.84
C GLY A 127 9.61 32.95 -8.71
N ARG A 128 9.98 31.69 -8.88
CA ARG A 128 11.39 31.28 -8.99
C ARG A 128 11.95 31.62 -10.36
N SER A 129 13.24 31.92 -10.40
CA SER A 129 14.01 32.09 -11.63
C SER A 129 14.27 30.75 -12.33
N HIS A 130 14.64 30.79 -13.61
CA HIS A 130 14.98 29.60 -14.40
C HIS A 130 16.11 28.77 -13.78
N GLU A 131 17.16 29.44 -13.27
CA GLU A 131 18.31 28.77 -12.64
C GLU A 131 17.89 28.03 -11.36
N GLU A 132 17.01 28.63 -10.55
CA GLU A 132 16.52 27.99 -9.33
C GLU A 132 15.64 26.77 -9.62
N VAL A 133 14.85 26.82 -10.70
CA VAL A 133 14.04 25.68 -11.14
C VAL A 133 14.93 24.54 -11.65
N LEU A 134 15.96 24.84 -12.44
CA LEU A 134 16.92 23.85 -12.90
C LEU A 134 17.75 23.25 -11.76
N ALA A 135 18.14 24.06 -10.78
CA ALA A 135 18.83 23.57 -9.58
C ALA A 135 17.94 22.62 -8.76
N LEU A 136 16.62 22.83 -8.76
CA LEU A 136 15.66 22.00 -8.03
C LEU A 136 15.25 20.72 -8.78
N LEU A 137 15.07 20.78 -10.10
CA LEU A 137 14.47 19.70 -10.90
C LEU A 137 15.49 18.98 -11.79
N GLY A 138 16.71 19.47 -11.88
CA GLY A 138 17.74 18.97 -12.78
C GLY A 138 17.53 19.43 -14.22
N ALA A 139 18.17 18.73 -15.16
CA ALA A 139 18.00 19.03 -16.58
C ALA A 139 16.64 18.51 -17.10
N PRO A 140 15.94 19.27 -17.96
CA PRO A 140 14.71 18.81 -18.61
C PRO A 140 14.99 17.70 -19.64
N ASP A 141 13.97 16.89 -19.94
CA ASP A 141 14.10 15.74 -20.86
C ASP A 141 14.25 16.17 -22.32
N THR A 142 13.61 17.29 -22.66
CA THR A 142 13.84 17.99 -23.91
C THR A 142 14.22 19.43 -23.59
N LEU A 143 15.39 19.84 -24.08
CA LEU A 143 15.61 21.25 -24.35
C LEU A 143 14.60 21.62 -25.42
N ALA A 144 13.71 22.57 -25.12
CA ALA A 144 12.67 23.07 -26.01
C ALA A 144 13.10 22.98 -27.47
N THR A 145 12.33 22.22 -28.27
CA THR A 145 12.51 22.20 -29.73
C THR A 145 12.52 23.66 -30.20
N SER A 146 13.35 23.98 -31.19
CA SER A 146 13.68 25.34 -31.67
C SER A 146 12.50 26.26 -32.07
N GLN A 147 11.26 25.83 -31.87
CA GLN A 147 10.01 26.56 -32.10
C GLN A 147 9.32 27.03 -30.81
N GLU A 148 9.72 26.52 -29.64
CA GLU A 148 9.25 26.99 -28.33
C GLU A 148 10.19 28.10 -27.82
N PRO A 149 9.66 29.15 -27.17
CA PRO A 149 10.54 30.17 -26.59
C PRO A 149 11.51 29.50 -25.61
N GLN A 150 12.76 29.98 -25.57
CA GLN A 150 13.83 29.48 -24.68
C GLN A 150 13.50 29.54 -23.17
N SER A 151 12.26 29.86 -22.82
CA SER A 151 11.71 30.01 -21.49
C SER A 151 10.91 28.79 -20.98
N THR A 152 10.64 27.77 -21.81
CA THR A 152 9.84 26.58 -21.42
C THR A 152 10.72 25.36 -21.14
N TYR A 153 10.53 24.72 -19.98
CA TYR A 153 11.16 23.42 -19.65
C TYR A 153 10.10 22.32 -19.59
N VAL A 154 10.40 21.17 -20.22
CA VAL A 154 9.49 20.02 -20.27
C VAL A 154 10.14 18.84 -19.57
N TYR A 155 9.47 18.33 -18.54
CA TYR A 155 9.82 17.10 -17.83
C TYR A 155 8.77 16.03 -18.14
N GLY A 156 9.21 14.92 -18.73
CA GLY A 156 8.40 13.73 -18.89
C GLY A 156 8.08 13.14 -17.52
N MET A 157 6.79 12.88 -17.27
CA MET A 157 6.29 12.40 -15.98
C MET A 157 6.22 10.87 -15.88
N GLY A 158 6.74 10.17 -16.89
CA GLY A 158 6.55 8.73 -17.06
C GLY A 158 5.21 8.36 -17.66
N ARG A 159 4.97 7.06 -17.85
CA ARG A 159 3.65 6.55 -18.22
C ARG A 159 2.67 6.77 -17.08
N ALA A 160 1.62 7.55 -17.34
CA ALA A 160 0.45 7.61 -16.47
C ALA A 160 -0.16 6.19 -16.42
N GLY A 161 -0.03 5.54 -15.27
CA GLY A 161 -0.47 4.17 -14.93
C GLY A 161 -1.38 3.46 -15.94
N LEU A 162 -0.78 2.61 -16.78
CA LEU A 162 -1.40 1.46 -17.42
C LEU A 162 -0.37 0.33 -17.43
N GLY A 163 -0.33 -0.42 -16.33
CA GLY A 163 0.47 -1.61 -16.12
C GLY A 163 -0.23 -2.51 -15.13
#